data_AF-A0A9E5I6B2-F1
#
_entry.id   AF-A0A9E5I6B2-F1
#
_cell.length_a   1.000
_cell.length_b   1.000
_cell.length_c   1.000
_cell.angle_alpha   90.00
_cell.angle_beta   90.00
_cell.angle_gamma   90.00
#
_symmetry.space_group_name_H-M   'P 1'
#
loop_
_entity.id
_entity.type
_entity.pdbx_description
1 polymer ?
#
loop_
_entity_poly.entity_id
_entity_poly.type
_entity_poly.pdbx_seq_one_letter_code
_entity_poly.pdbx_strand_id
1 'polypeptide(L)'
;MKINRRDFLSLTTCCCGGFLLASCSTAPITGRQQFTILPESMINSQAIGAYKQVKEKAKLITDKDQLDPIINAGQKLEKAIKYYFKSHNLKDPT
;
A
#
# COMPACT_ATOMS: atom_id res chain seq x y z
N MET A 1 8.18 -21.60 -37.81
CA MET A 1 6.93 -20.79 -37.93
C MET A 1 7.22 -19.39 -37.40
N LYS A 2 7.36 -18.39 -38.29
CA LYS A 2 7.58 -16.98 -37.89
C LYS A 2 6.22 -16.36 -37.58
N ILE A 3 5.93 -16.13 -36.30
CA ILE A 3 4.69 -15.50 -35.85
C ILE A 3 4.95 -13.99 -35.78
N ASN A 4 4.08 -13.18 -36.38
CA ASN A 4 4.19 -11.73 -36.27
C ASN A 4 3.79 -11.29 -34.86
N ARG A 5 4.42 -10.22 -34.36
CA ARG A 5 4.11 -9.64 -33.04
C ARG A 5 2.61 -9.37 -32.83
N ARG A 6 1.91 -9.00 -33.91
CA ARG A 6 0.47 -8.73 -33.94
C ARG A 6 -0.36 -10.01 -33.72
N ASP A 7 0.03 -11.09 -34.36
CA ASP A 7 -0.64 -12.39 -34.28
C ASP A 7 -0.42 -13.05 -32.91
N PHE A 8 0.77 -12.85 -32.32
CA PHE A 8 1.08 -13.29 -30.95
C PHE A 8 0.25 -12.55 -29.88
N LEU A 9 0.13 -11.22 -30.00
CA LEU A 9 -0.68 -10.40 -29.09
C LEU A 9 -2.17 -10.73 -29.20
N SER A 10 -2.67 -11.00 -30.41
CA SER A 10 -4.05 -11.42 -30.64
C SER A 10 -4.34 -12.79 -30.00
N LEU A 11 -3.44 -13.77 -30.21
CA LEU A 11 -3.58 -15.12 -29.66
C LEU A 11 -3.51 -15.15 -28.12
N THR A 12 -2.63 -14.36 -27.52
CA THR A 12 -2.46 -14.28 -26.06
C THR A 12 -3.61 -13.52 -25.37
N THR A 13 -4.17 -12.49 -26.02
CA THR A 13 -5.34 -11.76 -25.52
C THR A 13 -6.62 -12.59 -25.59
N CYS A 14 -6.79 -13.39 -26.64
CA CYS A 14 -7.95 -14.27 -26.80
C CYS A 14 -7.96 -15.44 -25.80
N CYS A 15 -6.79 -16.02 -25.50
CA CYS A 15 -6.69 -17.22 -24.66
C CYS A 15 -6.60 -16.92 -23.14
N CYS A 16 -5.94 -15.82 -22.75
CA CYS A 16 -5.67 -15.50 -21.35
C CYS A 16 -5.98 -14.04 -20.95
N GLY A 17 -6.52 -13.22 -21.86
CA GLY A 17 -6.74 -11.78 -21.63
C GLY A 17 -7.70 -11.45 -20.48
N GLY A 18 -8.58 -12.40 -20.10
CA GLY A 18 -9.48 -12.25 -18.95
C GLY A 18 -8.79 -12.28 -17.58
N PHE A 19 -7.63 -12.94 -17.44
CA PHE A 19 -6.90 -13.00 -16.17
C PHE A 19 -6.29 -11.66 -15.77
N LEU A 20 -5.98 -10.79 -16.73
CA LEU A 20 -5.44 -9.46 -16.48
C LEU A 20 -6.50 -8.49 -15.91
N LEU A 21 -7.80 -8.80 -16.05
CA LEU A 21 -8.90 -7.99 -15.52
C LEU A 21 -9.27 -8.36 -14.07
N ALA A 22 -8.68 -9.41 -13.49
CA ALA A 22 -9.02 -9.90 -12.15
C ALA A 22 -8.32 -9.14 -10.99
N SER A 23 -7.47 -8.16 -11.28
CA SER A 23 -6.68 -7.44 -10.25
C SER A 23 -7.40 -6.17 -9.73
N CYS A 24 -8.73 -6.22 -9.65
CA CYS A 24 -9.52 -5.17 -9.01
C CYS A 24 -9.61 -5.42 -7.51
N SER A 25 -8.80 -4.72 -6.71
CA SER A 25 -8.85 -4.76 -5.24
C SER A 25 -9.69 -3.60 -4.73
N THR A 26 -10.56 -3.84 -3.76
CA THR A 26 -11.39 -2.79 -3.16
C THR A 26 -10.76 -2.29 -1.87
N ALA A 27 -10.53 -0.99 -1.76
CA ALA A 27 -10.04 -0.38 -0.52
C ALA A 27 -11.07 -0.58 0.62
N PRO A 28 -10.68 -1.19 1.76
CA PRO A 28 -11.62 -1.66 2.79
C PRO A 28 -12.37 -0.53 3.51
N ILE A 29 -11.85 0.70 3.47
CA ILE A 29 -12.47 1.87 4.12
C ILE A 29 -13.27 2.71 3.12
N THR A 30 -12.73 2.92 1.91
CA THR A 30 -13.29 3.89 0.96
C THR A 30 -14.13 3.25 -0.14
N GLY A 31 -14.13 1.92 -0.25
CA GLY A 31 -14.86 1.19 -1.30
C GLY A 31 -14.31 1.42 -2.71
N ARG A 32 -13.16 2.10 -2.85
CA ARG A 32 -12.56 2.40 -4.16
C ARG A 32 -11.94 1.14 -4.75
N GLN A 33 -12.37 0.82 -5.96
CA GLN A 33 -11.76 -0.21 -6.80
C GLN A 33 -10.43 0.33 -7.37
N GLN A 34 -9.34 -0.25 -6.92
CA GLN A 34 -7.98 0.04 -7.40
C GLN A 34 -7.41 -1.18 -8.11
N PHE A 35 -6.71 -0.93 -9.22
CA PHE A 35 -5.95 -1.97 -9.89
C PHE A 35 -4.66 -2.23 -9.09
N THR A 36 -4.60 -3.36 -8.38
CA THR A 36 -3.48 -3.69 -7.47
C THR A 36 -2.66 -4.83 -8.04
N ILE A 37 -1.71 -4.48 -8.91
CA ILE A 37 -0.79 -5.42 -9.58
C ILE A 37 0.18 -6.06 -8.57
N LEU A 38 0.57 -5.29 -7.56
CA LEU A 38 1.56 -5.69 -6.56
C LEU A 38 0.88 -5.95 -5.20
N PRO A 39 1.20 -7.08 -4.53
CA PRO A 39 0.64 -7.37 -3.22
C PRO A 39 1.13 -6.37 -2.18
N GLU A 40 0.26 -6.03 -1.21
CA GLU A 40 0.58 -5.06 -0.15
C GLU A 40 1.82 -5.46 0.67
N SER A 41 2.04 -6.76 0.90
CA SER A 41 3.22 -7.26 1.63
C SER A 41 4.54 -6.90 0.94
N MET A 42 4.56 -6.94 -0.39
CA MET A 42 5.72 -6.55 -1.20
C MET A 42 5.95 -5.04 -1.15
N ILE A 43 4.88 -4.25 -1.24
CA ILE A 43 4.94 -2.79 -1.11
C ILE A 43 5.47 -2.40 0.28
N ASN A 44 4.94 -3.01 1.34
CA ASN A 44 5.36 -2.75 2.72
C ASN A 44 6.82 -3.14 2.96
N SER A 45 7.28 -4.27 2.41
CA SER A 45 8.68 -4.69 2.49
C SER A 45 9.62 -3.68 1.83
N GLN A 46 9.25 -3.20 0.63
CA GLN A 46 10.02 -2.16 -0.07
C GLN A 46 10.00 -0.83 0.67
N ALA A 47 8.85 -0.45 1.25
CA ALA A 47 8.70 0.77 2.03
C ALA A 47 9.60 0.76 3.28
N ILE A 48 9.74 -0.37 3.96
CA ILE A 48 10.67 -0.52 5.10
C ILE A 48 12.13 -0.29 4.64
N GLY A 49 12.51 -0.84 3.50
CA GLY A 49 13.83 -0.64 2.91
C GLY A 49 14.10 0.84 2.58
N ALA A 50 13.15 1.50 1.91
CA ALA A 50 13.24 2.92 1.57
C ALA A 50 13.29 3.82 2.81
N TYR A 51 12.47 3.52 3.82
CA TYR A 51 12.46 4.25 5.09
C TYR A 51 13.81 4.22 5.79
N LYS A 52 14.47 3.05 5.84
CA LYS A 52 15.82 2.92 6.44
C LYS A 52 16.84 3.80 5.73
N GLN A 53 16.86 3.80 4.40
CA GLN A 53 17.79 4.61 3.61
C GLN A 53 17.59 6.11 3.83
N VAL A 54 16.33 6.56 3.92
CA VAL A 54 16.02 7.97 4.23
C VAL A 54 16.45 8.31 5.64
N LYS A 55 16.18 7.43 6.61
CA LYS A 55 16.53 7.64 8.03
C LYS A 55 18.04 7.77 8.24
N GLU A 56 18.85 7.01 7.51
CA GLU A 56 20.32 7.10 7.60
C GLU A 56 20.87 8.44 7.07
N LYS A 57 20.21 9.03 6.08
CA LYS A 57 20.65 10.28 5.45
C LYS A 57 20.04 11.54 6.08
N ALA A 58 18.90 11.40 6.75
CA ALA A 58 18.18 12.51 7.35
C ALA A 58 18.80 12.94 8.69
N LYS A 59 18.80 14.25 8.96
CA LYS A 59 19.12 14.77 10.29
C LYS A 59 17.94 14.51 11.23
N LEU A 60 18.18 13.76 12.30
CA LEU A 60 17.16 13.46 13.31
C LEU A 60 17.03 14.61 14.30
N ILE A 61 15.79 14.94 14.66
CA ILE A 61 15.50 15.88 15.75
C ILE A 61 15.82 15.18 17.06
N THR A 62 16.71 15.76 17.87
CA THR A 62 17.10 15.25 19.19
C THR A 62 16.51 16.07 20.34
N ASP A 63 15.96 17.24 20.03
CA ASP A 63 15.31 18.13 20.98
C ASP A 63 13.94 17.57 21.36
N LYS A 64 13.73 17.36 22.68
CA LYS A 64 12.49 16.78 23.21
C LYS A 64 11.30 17.73 23.11
N ASP A 65 11.53 19.03 23.28
CA ASP A 65 10.46 20.03 23.27
C ASP A 65 9.83 20.15 21.87
N GLN A 66 10.60 19.86 20.83
CA GLN A 66 10.12 19.79 19.45
C GLN A 66 9.56 18.41 19.08
N LEU A 67 10.11 17.33 19.65
CA LEU A 67 9.74 15.95 19.32
C LEU A 67 8.43 15.52 20.01
N ASP A 68 8.24 15.89 21.27
CA ASP A 68 7.09 15.46 22.09
C ASP A 68 5.72 15.88 21.50
N PRO A 69 5.54 17.10 20.96
CA PRO A 69 4.30 17.48 20.29
C PRO A 69 3.98 16.60 19.08
N ILE A 70 5.00 16.23 18.29
CA ILE A 70 4.87 15.39 17.10
C ILE A 70 4.45 13.97 17.49
N ILE A 71 5.14 13.40 18.50
CA ILE A 71 4.80 12.08 19.03
C ILE A 71 3.36 12.07 19.58
N ASN A 72 2.98 13.07 20.36
CA ASN A 72 1.65 13.17 20.95
C ASN A 72 0.56 13.30 19.86
N ALA A 73 0.81 14.06 18.80
CA ALA A 73 -0.10 14.12 17.65
C ALA A 73 -0.26 12.73 16.99
N GLY A 74 0.84 12.02 16.77
CA GLY A 74 0.82 10.64 16.26
C GLY A 74 0.02 9.68 17.14
N GLN A 75 0.23 9.72 18.46
CA GLN A 75 -0.52 8.91 19.42
C GLN A 75 -2.03 9.22 19.44
N LYS A 76 -2.42 10.49 19.26
CA LYS A 76 -3.83 10.87 19.15
C LYS A 76 -4.47 10.31 17.88
N LEU A 77 -3.76 10.38 16.76
CA LEU A 77 -4.21 9.78 15.49
C LEU A 77 -4.35 8.26 15.62
N GLU A 78 -3.36 7.59 16.20
CA GLU A 78 -3.38 6.15 16.46
C GLU A 78 -4.62 5.76 17.28
N LYS A 79 -4.86 6.45 18.40
CA LYS A 79 -6.03 6.21 19.26
C LYS A 79 -7.36 6.42 18.51
N ALA A 80 -7.45 7.45 17.68
CA ALA A 80 -8.65 7.72 16.89
C ALA A 80 -8.93 6.60 15.86
N ILE A 81 -7.88 6.12 15.18
CA ILE A 81 -7.98 4.99 14.24
C ILE A 81 -8.43 3.73 14.98
N LYS A 82 -7.77 3.38 16.09
CA LYS A 82 -8.15 2.23 16.92
C LYS A 82 -9.60 2.29 17.37
N TYR A 83 -10.05 3.46 17.82
CA TYR A 83 -11.44 3.68 18.22
C TYR A 83 -12.42 3.46 17.06
N TYR A 84 -12.12 4.00 15.88
CA TYR A 84 -12.95 3.83 14.68
C TYR A 84 -13.08 2.37 14.26
N PHE A 85 -11.97 1.64 14.17
CA PHE A 85 -11.99 0.23 13.78
C PHE A 85 -12.71 -0.63 14.81
N LYS A 86 -12.49 -0.37 16.11
CA LYS A 86 -13.19 -1.04 17.19
C LYS A 86 -14.71 -0.78 17.15
N SER A 87 -15.15 0.45 16.91
CA SER A 87 -16.58 0.79 16.88
C SER A 87 -17.32 0.16 15.70
N HIS A 88 -16.61 -0.10 14.60
CA HIS A 88 -17.16 -0.77 13.41
C HIS A 88 -16.95 -2.29 13.42
N ASN A 89 -16.47 -2.88 14.54
CA ASN A 89 -16.12 -4.30 14.65
C ASN A 89 -15.15 -4.77 13.54
N LEU A 90 -14.27 -3.88 13.08
CA LEU A 90 -13.24 -4.17 12.09
C LEU A 90 -11.93 -4.55 12.79
N LYS A 91 -11.09 -5.34 12.11
CA LYS A 91 -9.76 -5.68 12.60
C LYS A 91 -8.87 -4.43 12.61
N ASP A 92 -8.23 -4.15 13.74
CA ASP A 92 -7.30 -3.03 13.89
C ASP A 92 -6.16 -3.14 12.85
N PRO A 93 -5.94 -2.10 12.02
CA PRO A 93 -4.90 -2.08 11.00
C PRO A 93 -3.53 -1.65 11.55
N THR A 94 -3.47 -1.23 12.82
CA THR A 94 -2.28 -0.65 13.46
C THR A 94 -1.40 -1.70 14.13
#